data_AF-A0A6B0T1V3-F1
#
_entry.id   AF-A0A6B0T1V3-F1
#
_cell.length_a   1.000
_cell.length_b   1.000
_cell.length_c   1.000
_cell.angle_alpha   90.00
_cell.angle_beta   90.00
_cell.angle_gamma   90.00
#
_symmetry.space_group_name_H-M   'P 1'
#
loop_
_entity.id
_entity.type
_entity.pdbx_description
1 polymer ?
#
loop_
_entity_poly.entity_id
_entity_poly.type
_entity_poly.pdbx_seq_one_letter_code
_entity_poly.pdbx_strand_id
1 'polypeptide(L)'
;MVAVTVTRKPPRLGVAVAALSAAVGAAALGLVSPPGGGVAGVGVLLVTIGTLVGSRRALGAGATALAAGVLLAGGLSTAGPGPLLVGGLAAALSWDLGEHAVGLGEQLGRETDATRNVATHAAGSLAVGAVAAAVSFGVYVAAAGGQPVVALVFLLIGAIALVSAVR
;
A
#
# COMPACT_ATOMS: atom_id res chain seq x y z
N MET A 1 -22.23 -7.38 38.35
CA MET A 1 -21.54 -7.53 37.05
C MET A 1 -20.05 -7.50 37.30
N VAL A 2 -19.32 -8.58 36.97
CA VAL A 2 -17.86 -8.61 37.12
C VAL A 2 -17.26 -7.88 35.92
N ALA A 3 -16.55 -6.78 36.14
CA ALA A 3 -15.85 -6.08 35.08
C ALA A 3 -14.65 -6.93 34.65
N VAL A 4 -14.71 -7.50 33.44
CA VAL A 4 -13.56 -8.15 32.81
C VAL A 4 -12.69 -7.05 32.22
N THR A 5 -11.48 -6.87 32.76
CA THR A 5 -10.50 -5.94 32.20
C THR A 5 -9.92 -6.53 30.93
N VAL A 6 -10.33 -5.98 29.78
CA VAL A 6 -9.85 -6.39 28.46
C VAL A 6 -8.70 -5.49 28.03
N THR A 7 -7.59 -6.06 27.55
CA THR A 7 -6.47 -5.24 27.08
C THR A 7 -6.82 -4.63 25.73
N ARG A 8 -7.07 -3.33 25.71
CA ARG A 8 -7.38 -2.53 24.52
C ARG A 8 -6.17 -2.36 23.62
N LYS A 9 -5.79 -3.43 22.92
CA LYS A 9 -4.70 -3.41 21.95
C LYS A 9 -4.92 -4.46 20.86
N PRO A 10 -4.36 -4.26 19.65
CA PRO A 10 -4.64 -5.13 18.50
C PRO A 10 -4.13 -6.58 18.64
N PRO A 11 -4.78 -7.54 17.95
CA PRO A 11 -4.35 -8.92 17.91
C PRO A 11 -3.01 -9.03 17.16
N ARG A 12 -2.10 -9.87 17.68
CA ARG A 12 -0.74 -10.04 17.14
C ARG A 12 -0.75 -10.50 15.68
N LEU A 13 -1.68 -11.39 15.32
CA LEU A 13 -1.84 -11.86 13.95
C LEU A 13 -2.20 -10.71 13.00
N GLY A 14 -3.15 -9.85 13.37
CA GLY A 14 -3.55 -8.70 12.55
C GLY A 14 -2.38 -7.74 12.30
N VAL A 15 -1.60 -7.44 13.34
CA VAL A 15 -0.36 -6.67 13.21
C VAL A 15 0.63 -7.34 12.26
N ALA A 16 0.84 -8.65 12.40
CA ALA A 16 1.81 -9.39 11.60
C ALA A 16 1.44 -9.38 10.11
N VAL A 17 0.16 -9.59 9.76
CA VAL A 17 -0.27 -9.60 8.35
C VAL A 17 -0.24 -8.18 7.75
N ALA A 18 -0.60 -7.15 8.51
CA ALA A 18 -0.45 -5.76 8.08
C ALA A 18 1.03 -5.39 7.81
N ALA A 19 1.92 -5.73 8.74
CA ALA A 19 3.36 -5.49 8.62
C ALA A 19 3.99 -6.30 7.47
N LEU A 20 3.61 -7.57 7.32
CA LEU A 20 4.07 -8.42 6.22
C LEU A 20 3.66 -7.84 4.86
N SER A 21 2.40 -7.39 4.74
CA SER A 21 1.91 -6.75 3.51
C SER A 21 2.75 -5.52 3.18
N ALA A 22 2.95 -4.63 4.16
CA ALA A 22 3.81 -3.46 3.98
C ALA A 22 5.24 -3.83 3.54
N ALA A 23 5.84 -4.84 4.19
CA ALA A 23 7.20 -5.29 3.89
C ALA A 23 7.33 -5.87 2.47
N VAL A 24 6.34 -6.65 2.01
CA VAL A 24 6.29 -7.15 0.63
C VAL A 24 6.24 -5.98 -0.36
N GLY A 25 5.44 -4.95 -0.08
CA GLY A 25 5.36 -3.76 -0.91
C GLY A 25 6.69 -3.01 -0.97
N ALA A 26 7.30 -2.74 0.19
CA ALA A 26 8.59 -2.05 0.26
C ALA A 26 9.72 -2.83 -0.44
N ALA A 27 9.75 -4.16 -0.29
CA ALA A 27 10.70 -5.02 -0.97
C ALA A 27 10.52 -4.96 -2.50
N ALA A 28 9.29 -5.10 -3.00
CA ALA A 28 9.00 -5.01 -4.43
C ALA A 28 9.45 -3.67 -5.04
N LEU A 29 9.20 -2.56 -4.33
CA LEU A 29 9.63 -1.24 -4.77
C LEU A 29 11.15 -1.05 -4.69
N GLY A 30 11.79 -1.58 -3.66
CA GLY A 30 13.25 -1.53 -3.48
C GLY A 30 14.03 -2.25 -4.58
N LEU A 31 13.44 -3.27 -5.20
CA LEU A 31 14.04 -3.97 -6.35
C LEU A 31 14.16 -3.08 -7.60
N VAL A 32 13.31 -2.05 -7.73
CA VAL A 32 13.26 -1.20 -8.94
C VAL A 32 13.68 0.24 -8.69
N SER A 33 13.61 0.72 -7.45
CA SER A 33 13.95 2.08 -7.07
C SER A 33 14.39 2.15 -5.60
N PRO A 34 15.70 2.32 -5.31
CA PRO A 34 16.17 2.46 -3.94
C PRO A 34 15.50 3.61 -3.17
N PRO A 35 15.28 4.82 -3.75
CA PRO A 35 14.53 5.88 -3.08
C PRO A 35 13.07 5.49 -2.78
N GLY A 36 12.39 4.86 -3.75
CA GLY A 36 11.01 4.38 -3.57
C GLY A 36 10.90 3.32 -2.47
N GLY A 37 11.80 2.34 -2.47
CA GLY A 37 11.92 1.32 -1.43
C GLY A 37 12.27 1.91 -0.06
N GLY A 38 13.13 2.93 0.00
CA GLY A 38 13.49 3.62 1.24
C GLY A 38 12.30 4.32 1.89
N VAL A 39 11.53 5.08 1.10
CA VAL A 39 10.30 5.74 1.58
C VAL A 39 9.26 4.70 2.00
N ALA A 40 9.09 3.63 1.22
CA ALA A 40 8.21 2.53 1.59
C ALA A 40 8.68 1.82 2.88
N GLY A 41 9.99 1.68 3.10
CA GLY A 41 10.56 1.13 4.33
C GLY A 41 10.20 1.94 5.58
N VAL A 42 10.18 3.28 5.50
CA VAL A 42 9.63 4.14 6.56
C VAL A 42 8.15 3.83 6.79
N GLY A 43 7.39 3.62 5.70
CA GLY A 43 6.01 3.18 5.75
C GLY A 43 5.81 1.87 6.52
N VAL A 44 6.67 0.86 6.29
CA VAL A 44 6.65 -0.42 7.04
C VAL A 44 6.75 -0.19 8.54
N LEU A 45 7.71 0.65 8.97
CA LEU A 45 7.90 0.95 10.39
C LEU A 45 6.67 1.64 10.99
N LEU A 46 6.11 2.64 10.29
CA LEU A 46 4.95 3.39 10.75
C LEU A 46 3.67 2.55 10.78
N VAL A 47 3.41 1.70 9.79
CA VAL A 47 2.28 0.76 9.78
C VAL A 47 2.43 -0.23 10.93
N THR A 48 3.61 -0.82 11.10
CA THR A 48 3.86 -1.82 12.15
C THR A 48 3.67 -1.21 13.54
N ILE A 49 4.33 -0.07 13.81
CA ILE A 49 4.23 0.61 15.11
C ILE A 49 2.80 1.13 15.33
N GLY A 50 2.20 1.77 14.32
CA GLY A 50 0.84 2.29 14.38
C GLY A 50 -0.19 1.21 14.71
N THR A 51 -0.10 0.06 14.06
CA THR A 51 -0.98 -1.08 14.35
C THR A 51 -0.66 -1.69 15.72
N LEU A 52 0.62 -1.83 16.10
CA LEU A 52 0.99 -2.38 17.42
C LEU A 52 0.43 -1.57 18.59
N VAL A 53 0.44 -0.24 18.48
CA VAL A 53 -0.01 0.67 19.54
C VAL A 53 -1.47 1.11 19.40
N GLY A 54 -2.16 0.73 18.33
CA GLY A 54 -3.55 1.12 18.08
C GLY A 54 -3.71 2.56 17.57
N SER A 55 -2.67 3.16 16.97
CA SER A 55 -2.70 4.55 16.48
C SER A 55 -3.06 4.59 14.99
N ARG A 56 -4.32 4.94 14.70
CA ARG A 56 -4.81 5.18 13.32
C ARG A 56 -4.08 6.31 12.60
N ARG A 57 -3.55 7.30 13.34
CA ARG A 57 -2.74 8.37 12.75
C ARG A 57 -1.37 7.89 12.28
N ALA A 58 -0.70 7.05 13.06
CA ALA A 58 0.61 6.50 12.68
C ALA A 58 0.47 5.48 11.54
N LEU A 59 -0.56 4.63 11.60
CA LEU A 59 -0.97 3.78 10.48
C LEU A 59 -1.26 4.65 9.24
N GLY A 60 -2.01 5.74 9.45
CA GLY A 60 -2.20 6.95 8.61
C GLY A 60 -1.01 7.27 7.73
N ALA A 61 0.00 7.77 8.43
CA ALA A 61 1.25 8.22 7.85
C ALA A 61 2.01 7.07 7.17
N GLY A 62 1.95 5.86 7.73
CA GLY A 62 2.63 4.68 7.19
C GLY A 62 2.11 4.26 5.81
N ALA A 63 0.80 4.15 5.64
CA ALA A 63 0.23 3.82 4.32
C ALA A 63 0.42 4.94 3.31
N THR A 64 0.34 6.20 3.75
CA THR A 64 0.69 7.35 2.89
C THR A 64 2.14 7.25 2.42
N ALA A 65 3.08 6.90 3.31
CA ALA A 65 4.48 6.70 2.95
C ALA A 65 4.67 5.52 1.98
N LEU A 66 3.97 4.40 2.18
CA LEU A 66 3.99 3.29 1.22
C LEU A 66 3.49 3.73 -0.17
N ALA A 67 2.37 4.44 -0.23
CA ALA A 67 1.83 4.99 -1.46
C ALA A 67 2.79 5.99 -2.13
N ALA A 68 3.41 6.87 -1.35
CA ALA A 68 4.44 7.78 -1.86
C ALA A 68 5.65 7.04 -2.41
N GLY A 69 6.05 5.92 -1.78
CA GLY A 69 7.09 5.02 -2.29
C GLY A 69 6.73 4.43 -3.66
N VAL A 70 5.48 4.02 -3.86
CA VAL A 70 4.98 3.54 -5.17
C VAL A 70 5.09 4.64 -6.23
N LEU A 71 4.65 5.86 -5.91
CA LEU A 71 4.71 6.98 -6.84
C LEU A 71 6.15 7.37 -7.19
N LEU A 72 7.05 7.40 -6.20
CA LEU A 72 8.47 7.67 -6.42
C LEU A 72 9.13 6.58 -7.27
N ALA A 73 8.83 5.31 -6.99
CA ALA A 73 9.33 4.20 -7.79
C ALA A 73 8.81 4.28 -9.24
N GLY A 74 7.52 4.58 -9.43
CA GLY A 74 6.93 4.70 -10.76
C GLY A 74 7.44 5.90 -11.57
N GLY A 75 7.78 7.01 -10.88
CA GLY A 75 8.35 8.19 -11.53
C GLY A 75 9.83 8.09 -11.88
N LEU A 76 10.60 7.31 -11.10
CA LEU A 76 12.06 7.22 -11.23
C LEU A 76 12.55 5.94 -11.91
N SER A 77 11.77 4.86 -11.87
CA SER A 77 12.18 3.59 -12.46
C SER A 77 11.69 3.45 -13.90
N THR A 78 12.47 2.74 -14.71
CA THR A 78 12.08 2.29 -16.05
C THR A 78 11.51 0.86 -16.04
N ALA A 79 11.28 0.32 -14.84
CA ALA A 79 10.78 -1.04 -14.66
C ALA A 79 9.33 -1.16 -15.15
N GLY A 80 8.94 -2.37 -15.54
CA GLY A 80 7.56 -2.66 -15.89
C GLY A 80 6.59 -2.44 -14.73
N PRO A 81 5.27 -2.42 -14.98
CA PRO A 81 4.25 -2.09 -13.99
C PRO A 81 4.12 -3.10 -12.84
N GLY A 82 4.68 -4.32 -12.98
CA GLY A 82 4.54 -5.42 -12.03
C GLY A 82 4.90 -5.04 -10.59
N PRO A 83 6.14 -4.59 -10.31
CA PRO A 83 6.54 -4.18 -8.96
C PRO A 83 5.71 -3.02 -8.39
N LEU A 84 5.23 -2.10 -9.23
CA LEU A 84 4.36 -1.00 -8.81
C LEU A 84 2.97 -1.49 -8.41
N LEU A 85 2.40 -2.44 -9.15
CA LEU A 85 1.12 -3.09 -8.81
C LEU A 85 1.23 -3.86 -7.50
N VAL A 86 2.31 -4.62 -7.31
CA VAL A 86 2.57 -5.34 -6.06
C VAL A 86 2.71 -4.33 -4.91
N GLY A 87 3.48 -3.26 -5.09
CA GLY A 87 3.64 -2.20 -4.10
C GLY A 87 2.32 -1.50 -3.73
N GLY A 88 1.51 -1.15 -4.72
CA GLY A 88 0.21 -0.49 -4.51
C GLY A 88 -0.81 -1.39 -3.81
N LEU A 89 -0.92 -2.66 -4.25
CA LEU A 89 -1.77 -3.66 -3.61
C LEU A 89 -1.33 -3.90 -2.16
N ALA A 90 -0.04 -4.11 -1.93
CA ALA A 90 0.55 -4.29 -0.61
C ALA A 90 0.30 -3.10 0.32
N ALA A 91 0.40 -1.86 -0.19
CA ALA A 91 0.10 -0.65 0.55
C ALA A 91 -1.38 -0.62 0.99
N ALA A 92 -2.31 -0.86 0.06
CA ALA A 92 -3.74 -0.91 0.37
C ALA A 92 -4.09 -2.00 1.38
N LEU A 93 -3.52 -3.21 1.23
CA LEU A 93 -3.71 -4.31 2.18
C LEU A 93 -3.15 -3.97 3.56
N SER A 94 -1.95 -3.39 3.62
CA SER A 94 -1.34 -3.04 4.91
C SER A 94 -2.17 -2.05 5.71
N TRP A 95 -2.82 -1.10 5.02
CA TRP A 95 -3.75 -0.14 5.60
C TRP A 95 -5.00 -0.82 6.13
N ASP A 96 -5.69 -1.55 5.24
CA ASP A 96 -6.99 -2.16 5.52
C ASP A 96 -6.90 -3.18 6.66
N LEU A 97 -5.89 -4.06 6.60
CA LEU A 97 -5.61 -5.04 7.65
C LEU A 97 -5.20 -4.37 8.96
N GLY A 98 -4.46 -3.26 8.88
CA GLY A 98 -4.09 -2.46 10.05
C GLY A 98 -5.32 -1.85 10.72
N GLU A 99 -6.19 -1.18 9.95
CA GLU A 99 -7.42 -0.55 10.44
C GLU A 99 -8.36 -1.58 11.07
N HIS A 100 -8.49 -2.75 10.43
CA HIS A 100 -9.26 -3.87 10.95
C HIS A 100 -8.68 -4.39 12.28
N ALA A 101 -7.35 -4.59 12.35
CA ALA A 101 -6.69 -5.01 13.58
C ALA A 101 -6.82 -4.00 14.73
N VAL A 102 -6.71 -2.70 14.42
CA VAL A 102 -6.95 -1.62 15.40
C VAL A 102 -8.39 -1.68 15.91
N GLY A 103 -9.37 -1.82 15.02
CA GLY A 103 -10.78 -1.97 15.39
C GLY A 103 -11.05 -3.19 16.29
N LEU A 104 -10.44 -4.34 15.98
CA LEU A 104 -10.53 -5.54 16.84
C LEU A 104 -9.93 -5.29 18.23
N GLY A 105 -8.79 -4.60 18.31
CA GLY A 105 -8.17 -4.24 19.58
C GLY A 105 -9.02 -3.28 20.42
N GLU A 106 -9.73 -2.36 19.77
CA GLU A 106 -10.66 -1.43 20.42
C GLU A 106 -11.93 -2.13 20.89
N GLN A 107 -12.51 -3.06 20.12
CA GLN A 107 -13.81 -3.66 20.40
C GLN A 107 -13.72 -4.93 21.25
N LEU A 108 -12.84 -5.86 20.87
CA LEU A 108 -12.73 -7.21 21.44
C LEU A 108 -11.50 -7.38 22.32
N GLY A 109 -10.48 -6.53 22.13
CA GLY A 109 -9.20 -6.62 22.83
C GLY A 109 -8.32 -7.79 22.43
N ARG A 110 -7.11 -7.81 22.99
CA ARG A 110 -6.06 -8.75 22.55
C ARG A 110 -6.36 -10.21 22.87
N GLU A 111 -7.05 -10.45 23.98
CA GLU A 111 -7.25 -11.80 24.53
C GLU A 111 -8.26 -12.61 23.71
N THR A 112 -9.03 -11.95 22.84
CA THR A 112 -10.00 -12.62 21.98
C THR A 112 -9.29 -13.42 20.88
N ASP A 113 -9.70 -14.67 20.67
CA ASP A 113 -9.28 -15.43 19.49
C ASP A 113 -9.92 -14.83 18.22
N ALA A 114 -9.15 -13.95 17.59
CA ALA A 114 -9.53 -13.27 16.35
C ALA A 114 -8.99 -13.99 15.10
N THR A 115 -8.42 -15.20 15.22
CA THR A 115 -7.66 -15.85 14.13
C THR A 115 -8.51 -16.04 12.88
N ARG A 116 -9.69 -16.65 13.02
CA ARG A 116 -10.60 -16.88 11.90
C ARG A 116 -11.08 -15.57 11.29
N ASN A 117 -11.41 -14.58 12.12
CA ASN A 117 -11.89 -13.28 11.66
C ASN A 117 -10.82 -12.54 10.84
N VAL A 118 -9.59 -12.46 11.36
CA VAL A 118 -8.44 -11.86 10.66
C VAL A 118 -8.17 -12.58 9.35
N ALA A 119 -8.15 -13.92 9.35
CA ALA A 119 -7.92 -14.70 8.14
C ALA A 119 -9.00 -14.48 7.08
N THR A 120 -10.29 -14.50 7.46
CA THR A 120 -11.40 -14.27 6.52
C THR A 120 -11.39 -12.87 5.93
N HIS A 121 -11.10 -11.86 6.76
CA HIS A 121 -11.02 -10.49 6.29
C HIS A 121 -9.82 -10.33 5.35
N ALA A 122 -8.65 -10.83 5.74
CA ALA A 122 -7.47 -10.76 4.89
C ALA A 122 -7.63 -11.46 3.55
N ALA A 123 -8.28 -12.63 3.51
CA ALA A 123 -8.61 -13.31 2.27
C ALA A 123 -9.56 -12.49 1.39
N GLY A 124 -10.60 -11.87 1.99
CA GLY A 124 -11.53 -10.99 1.29
C GLY A 124 -10.85 -9.75 0.73
N SER A 125 -10.08 -9.05 1.54
CA SER A 125 -9.35 -7.85 1.14
C SER A 125 -8.31 -8.15 0.06
N LEU A 126 -7.60 -9.29 0.15
CA LEU A 126 -6.69 -9.74 -0.90
C LEU A 126 -7.43 -10.04 -2.20
N ALA A 127 -8.58 -10.72 -2.14
CA ALA A 127 -9.37 -11.00 -3.34
C ALA A 127 -9.85 -9.71 -4.01
N VAL A 128 -10.40 -8.76 -3.24
CA VAL A 128 -10.84 -7.45 -3.75
C VAL A 128 -9.65 -6.67 -4.33
N GLY A 129 -8.54 -6.61 -3.59
CA GLY A 129 -7.33 -5.93 -4.03
C GLY A 129 -6.73 -6.55 -5.30
N ALA A 130 -6.74 -7.88 -5.42
CA ALA A 130 -6.28 -8.59 -6.61
C ALA A 130 -7.15 -8.28 -7.84
N VAL A 131 -8.48 -8.24 -7.67
CA VAL A 131 -9.40 -7.82 -8.74
C VAL A 131 -9.14 -6.37 -9.13
N ALA A 132 -8.99 -5.46 -8.17
CA ALA A 132 -8.69 -4.06 -8.43
C ALA A 132 -7.34 -3.89 -9.17
N ALA A 133 -6.31 -4.64 -8.77
CA ALA A 133 -5.01 -4.65 -9.44
C ALA A 133 -5.10 -5.20 -10.87
N ALA A 134 -5.86 -6.29 -11.09
CA ALA A 134 -6.08 -6.86 -12.40
C ALA A 134 -6.82 -5.89 -13.34
N VAL A 135 -7.87 -5.22 -12.84
CA VAL A 135 -8.59 -4.18 -13.60
C VAL A 135 -7.67 -3.01 -13.92
N SER A 136 -6.90 -2.52 -12.94
CA SER A 136 -5.96 -1.42 -13.13
C SER A 136 -4.89 -1.75 -14.19
N PHE A 137 -4.36 -2.97 -14.14
CA PHE A 137 -3.43 -3.46 -15.16
C PHE A 137 -4.08 -3.61 -16.53
N GLY A 138 -5.31 -4.14 -16.60
CA GLY A 138 -6.07 -4.24 -17.84
C GLY A 138 -6.30 -2.87 -18.49
N VAL A 139 -6.64 -1.85 -17.69
CA VAL A 139 -6.76 -0.47 -18.16
C VAL A 139 -5.42 0.08 -18.65
N TYR A 140 -4.32 -0.15 -17.93
CA TYR A 140 -2.98 0.25 -18.35
C TYR A 140 -2.59 -0.32 -19.73
N VAL A 141 -2.88 -1.60 -19.96
CA VAL A 141 -2.61 -2.27 -21.24
C VAL A 141 -3.54 -1.73 -22.34
N ALA A 142 -4.84 -1.58 -22.06
CA ALA A 142 -5.84 -1.23 -23.07
C ALA A 142 -5.85 0.26 -23.47
N ALA A 143 -5.63 1.19 -22.53
CA ALA A 143 -5.86 2.61 -22.77
C ALA A 143 -4.69 3.34 -23.46
N ALA A 144 -3.45 2.92 -23.21
CA ALA A 144 -2.25 3.65 -23.68
C ALA A 144 -1.26 2.78 -24.46
N GLY A 145 -1.61 1.52 -24.78
CA GLY A 145 -0.64 0.55 -25.28
C GLY A 145 0.55 0.36 -24.32
N GLY A 146 0.33 0.60 -23.01
CA GLY A 146 1.37 0.62 -21.98
C GLY A 146 2.26 1.87 -21.92
N GLN A 147 1.99 2.91 -22.71
CA GLN A 147 2.84 4.12 -22.73
C GLN A 147 2.49 5.11 -21.60
N PRO A 148 3.49 5.78 -20.98
CA PRO A 148 3.23 6.76 -19.93
C PRO A 148 2.52 8.01 -20.47
N VAL A 149 1.40 8.41 -19.85
CA VAL A 149 0.69 9.67 -20.19
C VAL A 149 1.59 10.89 -20.05
N VAL A 150 2.51 10.88 -19.07
CA VAL A 150 3.52 11.94 -18.89
C VAL A 150 4.47 12.04 -20.09
N ALA A 151 4.80 10.93 -20.75
CA ALA A 151 5.60 10.96 -21.97
C ALA A 151 4.85 11.68 -23.10
N LEU A 152 3.55 11.44 -23.24
CA LEU A 152 2.69 12.18 -24.18
C LEU A 152 2.64 13.68 -23.84
N VAL A 153 2.51 14.04 -22.56
CA VAL A 153 2.50 15.44 -22.12
C VAL A 153 3.83 16.13 -22.46
N PHE A 154 4.97 15.52 -22.13
CA PHE A 154 6.27 16.09 -22.48
C PHE A 154 6.53 16.12 -23.98
N LEU A 155 6.05 15.12 -24.74
CA LEU A 155 6.11 15.13 -26.19
C LEU A 155 5.32 16.31 -26.78
N LEU A 156 4.11 16.56 -26.27
CA LEU A 156 3.29 17.71 -26.67
C LEU A 156 3.97 19.02 -26.33
N ILE A 157 4.54 19.15 -25.12
CA ILE A 157 5.32 20.34 -24.72
C ILE A 157 6.51 20.54 -25.67
N GLY A 158 7.27 19.48 -25.96
CA GLY A 158 8.40 19.51 -26.88
C GLY A 158 7.99 19.88 -28.30
N ALA A 159 6.87 19.35 -28.80
CA ALA A 159 6.32 19.68 -30.11
C ALA A 159 5.90 21.15 -30.19
N ILE A 160 5.23 21.68 -29.15
CA ILE A 160 4.86 23.10 -29.06
C ILE A 160 6.12 23.98 -29.08
N ALA A 161 7.14 23.63 -28.29
CA ALA A 161 8.39 24.37 -28.25
C ALA A 161 9.11 24.36 -29.60
N LEU A 162 9.19 23.20 -30.26
CA LEU A 162 9.80 23.06 -31.59
C LEU A 162 9.06 23.90 -32.63
N VAL A 163 7.73 23.78 -32.70
CA VAL A 163 6.90 24.54 -33.63
C VAL A 163 7.02 26.05 -33.37
N SER A 164 7.15 26.46 -32.11
CA SER A 164 7.33 27.87 -31.76
C SER A 164 8.72 28.39 -32.12
N ALA A 165 9.76 27.54 -32.08
CA ALA A 165 11.13 27.94 -32.40
C ALA A 165 11.42 28.04 -33.91
N VAL A 166 10.66 27.32 -34.75
CA VAL A 166 10.79 27.35 -36.22
C VAL A 166 9.81 28.30 -36.91
N ARG A 167 8.95 28.99 -36.14
CA ARG A 167 8.05 30.05 -36.61
C ARG A 167 8.70 31.41 -36.40
#